data_AF-A0A2S7PYM8-F1
#
_entry.id   AF-A0A2S7PYM8-F1
#
_cell.length_a   1.000
_cell.length_b   1.000
_cell.length_c   1.000
_cell.angle_alpha   90.00
_cell.angle_beta   90.00
_cell.angle_gamma   90.00
#
_symmetry.space_group_name_H-M   'P 1'
#
loop_
_entity.id
_entity.type
_entity.pdbx_description
1 polymer ?
#
loop_
_entity_poly.entity_id
_entity_poly.type
_entity_poly.pdbx_seq_one_letter_code
_entity_poly.pdbx_strand_id
1 'polypeptide(L)'
;MGVLELVDAINGFVESSAELKEDERVQLLSACKRLENAMEGPREKLLKIFYGPHQGVALQLAIDMELFDAADEAKGQEINLEQLAAKKQADQFLVG
;
A
#
# COMPACT_ATOMS: atom_id res chain seq x y z
N MET A 1 23.14 -8.67 -16.90
CA MET A 1 22.39 -7.47 -16.52
C MET A 1 22.94 -6.99 -15.20
N GLY A 2 23.42 -5.74 -15.14
CA GLY A 2 23.86 -5.10 -13.90
C GLY A 2 22.67 -4.66 -13.04
N VAL A 3 22.93 -4.31 -11.77
CA VAL A 3 21.86 -3.85 -10.84
C VAL A 3 21.20 -2.57 -11.36
N LEU A 4 21.98 -1.62 -11.87
CA LEU A 4 21.46 -0.36 -12.43
C LEU A 4 20.55 -0.61 -13.64
N GLU A 5 20.99 -1.48 -14.56
CA GLU A 5 20.20 -1.84 -15.74
C GLU A 5 18.86 -2.49 -15.36
N LEU A 6 18.83 -3.30 -14.29
CA LEU A 6 17.60 -3.91 -13.79
C LEU A 6 16.67 -2.86 -13.16
N VAL A 7 17.22 -1.91 -12.39
CA VAL A 7 16.44 -0.82 -11.78
C VAL A 7 15.82 0.06 -12.86
N ASP A 8 16.61 0.45 -13.87
CA ASP A 8 16.12 1.27 -14.98
C ASP A 8 15.04 0.54 -15.79
N ALA A 9 15.21 -0.77 -16.02
CA ALA A 9 14.20 -1.60 -16.69
C ALA A 9 12.89 -1.69 -15.89
N ILE A 10 12.97 -1.89 -14.56
CA ILE A 10 11.78 -1.94 -13.69
C ILE A 10 11.07 -0.57 -13.67
N ASN A 11 11.83 0.52 -13.48
CA ASN A 11 11.27 1.87 -13.41
C ASN A 11 10.67 2.31 -14.74
N GLY A 12 11.35 2.04 -15.86
CA GLY A 12 10.82 2.33 -17.20
C GLY A 12 9.55 1.56 -17.52
N PHE A 13 9.36 0.39 -16.91
CA PHE A 13 8.14 -0.40 -17.09
C PHE A 13 6.92 0.14 -16.33
N VAL A 14 7.12 0.99 -15.31
CA VAL A 14 6.02 1.52 -14.47
C VAL A 14 4.98 2.26 -15.31
N GLU A 15 5.41 3.03 -16.31
CA GLU A 15 4.50 3.79 -17.18
C GLU A 15 3.67 2.89 -18.12
N SER A 16 4.19 1.72 -18.49
CA SER A 16 3.51 0.75 -19.37
C SER A 16 2.68 -0.29 -18.60
N SER A 17 2.74 -0.26 -17.26
CA SER A 17 2.11 -1.27 -16.41
C SER A 17 0.57 -1.34 -16.52
N ALA A 18 -0.08 -0.27 -16.99
CA ALA A 18 -1.52 -0.21 -17.19
C ALA A 18 -2.03 -1.06 -18.38
N GLU A 19 -1.15 -1.42 -19.32
CA GLU A 19 -1.51 -2.18 -20.54
C GLU A 19 -1.28 -3.69 -20.39
N LEU A 20 -0.79 -4.13 -19.23
CA LEU A 20 -0.50 -5.54 -18.96
C LEU A 20 -1.75 -6.40 -18.99
N LYS A 21 -1.64 -7.58 -19.61
CA LYS A 21 -2.62 -8.64 -19.38
C LYS A 21 -2.50 -9.16 -17.95
N GLU A 22 -3.59 -9.71 -17.41
CA GLU A 22 -3.64 -10.16 -16.02
C GLU A 22 -2.61 -11.25 -15.72
N ASP A 23 -2.33 -12.16 -16.67
CA ASP A 23 -1.31 -13.19 -16.53
C ASP A 23 0.10 -12.61 -16.47
N GLU A 24 0.41 -11.64 -17.32
CA GLU A 24 1.68 -10.92 -17.33
C GLU A 24 1.88 -10.11 -16.03
N ARG A 25 0.82 -9.45 -15.56
CA ARG A 25 0.81 -8.74 -14.28
C ARG A 25 1.11 -9.66 -13.11
N VAL A 26 0.44 -10.81 -13.03
CA VAL A 26 0.66 -11.80 -11.95
C VAL A 26 2.10 -12.34 -11.99
N GLN A 27 2.63 -12.64 -13.17
CA GLN A 27 4.00 -13.12 -13.33
C GLN A 27 5.03 -12.08 -12.88
N LEU A 28 4.85 -10.81 -13.27
CA LEU A 28 5.73 -9.72 -12.88
C LEU A 28 5.71 -9.51 -11.36
N LEU A 29 4.52 -9.45 -10.76
CA LEU A 29 4.37 -9.32 -9.30
C LEU A 29 5.04 -10.47 -8.55
N SER A 30 4.88 -11.71 -9.04
CA SER A 30 5.52 -12.89 -8.45
C SER A 30 7.05 -12.79 -8.51
N ALA A 31 7.61 -12.37 -9.65
CA ALA A 31 9.05 -12.19 -9.82
C ALA A 31 9.59 -11.11 -8.87
N CYS A 32 8.93 -9.95 -8.80
CA CYS A 32 9.29 -8.87 -7.87
C CYS A 32 9.23 -9.34 -6.41
N LYS A 33 8.20 -10.11 -6.03
CA LYS A 33 8.09 -10.65 -4.67
C LYS A 33 9.21 -11.61 -4.32
N ARG A 34 9.64 -12.46 -5.26
CA ARG A 34 10.78 -13.36 -5.09
C ARG A 34 12.08 -12.58 -4.91
N LEU A 35 12.28 -11.52 -5.67
CA LEU A 35 13.44 -10.63 -5.54
C LEU A 35 13.45 -9.93 -4.18
N GLU A 36 12.32 -9.36 -3.75
CA GLU A 36 12.15 -8.78 -2.42
C GLU A 36 12.55 -9.76 -1.32
N ASN A 37 11.97 -10.97 -1.31
CA ASN A 37 12.24 -11.98 -0.29
C ASN A 37 13.73 -12.42 -0.21
N ALA A 38 14.44 -12.35 -1.34
CA ALA A 38 15.87 -12.68 -1.43
C ALA A 38 16.78 -11.55 -0.92
N MET A 39 16.36 -10.29 -1.08
CA MET A 39 17.10 -9.11 -0.62
C MET A 39 16.82 -8.75 0.83
N GLU A 40 15.66 -9.12 1.36
CA GLU A 40 15.28 -8.81 2.74
C GLU A 40 16.16 -9.51 3.79
N GLY A 41 16.71 -8.70 4.69
CA GLY A 41 17.43 -9.17 5.86
C GLY A 41 16.50 -9.73 6.95
N PRO A 42 17.08 -10.33 8.00
CA PRO A 42 16.30 -10.88 9.12
C PRO A 42 15.44 -9.83 9.83
N ARG A 43 15.93 -8.59 9.95
CA ARG A 43 15.20 -7.50 10.60
C ARG A 43 13.92 -7.16 9.85
N GLU A 44 14.01 -6.98 8.54
CA GLU A 44 12.89 -6.62 7.67
C GLU A 44 11.82 -7.71 7.71
N LYS A 45 12.25 -8.98 7.68
CA LYS A 45 11.36 -10.15 7.81
C LYS A 45 10.63 -10.16 9.15
N LEU A 46 11.33 -9.89 10.26
CA LEU A 46 10.72 -9.81 11.58
C LEU A 46 9.70 -8.65 11.67
N LEU A 47 10.03 -7.48 11.10
CA LEU A 47 9.09 -6.36 11.07
C LEU A 47 7.81 -6.73 10.32
N LYS A 48 7.89 -7.41 9.18
CA LYS A 48 6.70 -7.89 8.46
C LYS A 48 5.89 -8.90 9.26
N ILE A 49 6.54 -9.80 9.99
CA ILE A 49 5.86 -10.79 10.82
C ILE A 49 5.11 -10.11 11.98
N PHE A 50 5.77 -9.20 12.68
CA PHE A 50 5.18 -8.54 13.85
C PHE A 50 4.15 -7.48 13.47
N TYR A 51 4.44 -6.66 12.44
CA TYR A 51 3.62 -5.51 12.09
C TYR A 51 2.69 -5.71 10.89
N GLY A 52 2.90 -6.75 10.08
CA GLY A 52 1.99 -7.10 8.99
C GLY A 52 0.52 -7.27 9.42
N PRO A 53 0.24 -7.98 10.53
CA PRO A 53 -1.14 -8.12 11.02
C PRO A 53 -1.83 -6.81 11.37
N HIS A 54 -1.09 -5.77 11.79
CA HIS A 54 -1.67 -4.48 12.14
C HIS A 54 -2.28 -3.75 10.94
N GLN A 55 -1.83 -4.03 9.72
CA GLN A 55 -2.44 -3.47 8.51
C GLN A 55 -3.90 -3.90 8.37
N GLY A 56 -4.21 -5.16 8.65
CA GLY A 56 -5.59 -5.67 8.63
C GLY A 56 -6.46 -5.06 9.72
N VAL A 57 -5.91 -4.88 10.93
CA VAL A 57 -6.61 -4.22 12.04
C VAL A 57 -6.90 -2.75 11.70
N ALA A 58 -5.91 -2.02 11.18
CA ALA A 58 -6.07 -0.63 10.76
C ALA A 58 -7.13 -0.50 9.65
N LEU A 59 -7.14 -1.43 8.68
CA LEU A 59 -8.15 -1.45 7.62
C LEU A 59 -9.55 -1.67 8.18
N GLN A 60 -9.73 -2.63 9.08
CA GLN A 60 -11.02 -2.88 9.71
C GLN A 60 -11.49 -1.66 10.52
N LEU A 61 -10.60 -1.04 11.31
CA LEU A 61 -10.92 0.19 12.04
C LEU A 61 -11.31 1.32 11.11
N ALA A 62 -10.65 1.48 9.96
CA ALA A 62 -11.00 2.50 8.97
C ALA A 62 -12.38 2.26 8.34
N ILE A 63 -12.77 0.98 8.15
CA ILE A 63 -14.12 0.60 7.71
C ILE A 63 -15.13 0.93 8.81
N ASP A 64 -14.88 0.52 10.05
CA ASP A 64 -15.79 0.75 11.18
C ASP A 64 -15.96 2.25 11.49
N MET A 65 -14.92 3.05 11.19
CA MET A 65 -14.95 4.52 11.29
C MET A 65 -15.53 5.21 10.06
N GLU A 66 -15.95 4.46 9.02
CA GLU A 66 -16.50 5.00 7.76
C GLU A 66 -15.56 6.01 7.07
N LEU A 67 -14.24 5.82 7.20
CA LEU A 67 -13.25 6.72 6.61
C LEU A 67 -13.28 6.67 5.08
N PHE A 68 -13.59 5.51 4.50
CA PHE A 68 -13.72 5.35 3.05
C PHE A 68 -14.96 6.06 2.50
N ASP A 69 -16.07 6.07 3.26
CA ASP A 69 -17.26 6.83 2.88
C ASP A 69 -17.01 8.34 2.95
N ALA A 70 -16.22 8.80 3.94
CA ALA A 70 -15.77 10.18 4.01
C ALA A 70 -14.92 10.57 2.78
N ALA A 71 -14.02 9.67 2.38
CA ALA A 71 -13.19 9.83 1.19
C ALA A 71 -14.04 9.95 -0.09
N ASP A 72 -15.07 9.10 -0.24
CA ASP A 72 -15.98 9.13 -1.38
C ASP A 72 -16.83 10.42 -1.42
N GLU A 73 -17.36 10.85 -0.28
CA GLU A 73 -18.15 12.09 -0.14
C GLU A 73 -17.36 13.34 -0.57
N ALA A 74 -16.05 13.37 -0.34
CA ALA A 74 -15.19 14.49 -0.74
C ALA A 74 -14.93 14.53 -2.26
N LYS A 75 -15.30 13.48 -3.01
CA LYS A 75 -15.20 13.44 -4.49
C LYS A 75 -13.82 13.83 -5.01
N GLY A 76 -12.76 13.36 -4.35
CA GLY A 76 -11.37 13.63 -4.71
C GLY A 76 -10.83 14.97 -4.25
N GLN A 77 -11.55 15.71 -3.39
CA GLN A 77 -11.00 16.86 -2.67
C GLN A 77 -10.11 16.39 -1.51
N GLU A 78 -9.11 17.19 -1.14
CA GLU A 78 -8.27 16.92 0.02
C GLU A 78 -9.13 16.94 1.30
N ILE A 79 -8.97 15.90 2.12
CA ILE A 79 -9.61 15.79 3.44
C ILE A 79 -8.52 15.85 4.50
N ASN A 80 -8.70 16.71 5.49
CA ASN A 80 -7.78 16.80 6.63
C ASN A 80 -8.21 15.85 7.77
N LEU A 81 -7.30 15.63 8.72
CA LEU A 81 -7.54 14.71 9.86
C LEU A 81 -8.72 15.16 10.74
N GLU A 82 -8.94 16.47 10.88
CA GLU A 82 -10.06 17.04 11.64
C GLU A 82 -11.41 16.63 11.03
N GLN A 83 -11.53 16.69 9.70
CA GLN A 83 -12.74 16.33 8.96
C GLN A 83 -13.02 14.83 9.05
N LEU A 84 -11.99 13.99 8.98
CA LEU A 84 -12.15 12.54 9.14
C LEU A 84 -12.55 12.17 10.58
N ALA A 85 -11.88 12.74 11.57
CA ALA A 85 -12.17 12.50 12.99
C ALA A 85 -13.59 12.94 13.37
N ALA A 86 -14.09 14.05 12.81
CA ALA A 86 -15.43 14.56 13.07
C ALA A 86 -16.55 13.57 12.69
N LYS A 87 -16.33 12.69 11.70
CA LYS A 87 -17.36 11.77 11.19
C LYS A 87 -17.85 10.78 12.25
N LYS A 88 -16.96 10.33 13.13
CA LYS A 88 -17.27 9.40 14.23
C LYS A 88 -16.89 9.91 15.61
N GLN A 89 -16.56 11.20 15.74
CA GLN A 89 -16.01 11.78 16.97
C GLN A 89 -14.79 11.00 17.48
N ALA A 90 -13.97 10.52 16.54
CA ALA A 90 -12.76 9.79 16.85
C ALA A 90 -11.67 10.76 17.34
N ASP A 91 -10.71 10.24 18.11
CA ASP A 91 -9.48 10.97 18.39
C ASP A 91 -8.69 11.15 17.08
N GLN A 92 -8.14 12.34 16.83
CA GLN A 92 -7.37 12.61 15.62
C GLN A 92 -6.13 11.72 15.49
N PHE A 93 -5.47 11.41 16.61
CA PHE A 93 -4.31 10.50 16.64
C PHE A 93 -4.67 9.04 16.36
N LEU A 94 -5.95 8.68 16.46
CA LEU A 94 -6.42 7.35 16.08
C LEU A 94 -6.61 7.25 14.56
N VAL A 95 -6.91 8.36 13.90
CA VAL A 95 -7.17 8.45 12.46
C VAL A 95 -5.89 8.71 11.66
N GLY A 96 -4.91 9.41 12.24
CA GLY A 96 -3.65 9.81 11.56
C GLY A 96 -2.41 9.72 12.44
#